data_AF-A0A8T4VGF5-F1
#
_entry.id   AF-A0A8T4VGF5-F1
#
_cell.length_a   1.000
_cell.length_b   1.000
_cell.length_c   1.000
_cell.angle_alpha   90.00
_cell.angle_beta   90.00
_cell.angle_gamma   90.00
#
_symmetry.space_group_name_H-M   'P 1'
#
loop_
_entity.id
_entity.type
_entity.pdbx_description
1 polymer ?
#
loop_
_entity_poly.entity_id
_entity_poly.type
_entity_poly.pdbx_seq_one_letter_code
_entity_poly.pdbx_strand_id
1 'polypeptide(L)'
;MVPYLPGCYCTSAGGHVGSGESFEQAAQRELQEELGIQTFIRKIHSFIYAQDEQKRFIELFIAFHDGPFYFKDGEVESGQFFSFEEAQNLIEKGEKIHPQLNACFRWLYEHRNVLEMNNKAYK
;
A
#
# COMPACT_ATOMS: atom_id res chain seq x y z
N MET A 1 -0.26 -20.41 -2.53
CA MET A 1 0.74 -19.42 -2.05
C MET A 1 0.69 -18.28 -3.04
N VAL A 2 0.48 -17.03 -2.62
CA VAL A 2 0.71 -15.90 -3.54
C VAL A 2 2.20 -15.96 -3.90
N PRO A 3 2.59 -16.09 -5.17
CA PRO A 3 4.00 -16.24 -5.53
C PRO A 3 4.80 -15.03 -5.03
N TYR A 4 6.07 -15.22 -4.71
CA TYR A 4 7.01 -14.11 -4.67
C TYR A 4 7.05 -13.50 -6.08
N LEU A 5 6.66 -12.24 -6.22
CA LEU A 5 6.49 -11.54 -7.50
C LEU A 5 7.52 -10.42 -7.64
N PRO A 6 8.82 -10.74 -7.84
CA PRO A 6 9.85 -9.73 -7.99
C PRO A 6 9.62 -8.89 -9.25
N GLY A 7 9.92 -7.60 -9.17
CA GLY A 7 9.77 -6.66 -10.28
C GLY A 7 8.32 -6.29 -10.62
N CYS A 8 7.35 -6.65 -9.76
CA CYS A 8 5.97 -6.20 -9.85
C CYS A 8 5.70 -5.00 -8.93
N TYR A 9 4.90 -4.05 -9.38
CA TYR A 9 4.38 -2.97 -8.55
C TYR A 9 3.42 -3.51 -7.50
N CYS A 10 3.57 -3.00 -6.28
CA CYS A 10 2.69 -3.25 -5.14
C CYS A 10 2.20 -1.92 -4.53
N THR A 11 1.54 -1.99 -3.37
CA THR A 11 1.26 -0.79 -2.54
C THR A 11 2.56 -0.14 -2.10
N SER A 12 2.50 1.13 -1.66
CA SER A 12 3.71 1.89 -1.29
C SER A 12 4.54 1.24 -0.18
N ALA A 13 3.89 0.59 0.78
CA ALA A 13 4.49 -0.30 1.77
C ALA A 13 3.45 -1.35 2.18
N GLY A 14 3.86 -2.51 2.69
CA GLY A 14 2.93 -3.45 3.29
C GLY A 14 3.51 -4.82 3.60
N GLY A 15 3.19 -5.32 4.81
CA GLY A 15 3.60 -6.64 5.26
C GLY A 15 2.60 -7.28 6.22
N HIS A 16 3.07 -8.21 7.03
CA HIS A 16 2.23 -9.00 7.93
C HIS A 16 2.22 -8.43 9.34
N VAL A 17 1.08 -8.54 10.01
CA VAL A 17 0.96 -8.20 11.42
C VAL A 17 1.56 -9.31 12.28
N GLY A 18 2.55 -8.97 13.10
CA GLY A 18 3.18 -9.87 14.05
C GLY A 18 2.25 -10.26 15.20
N SER A 19 2.59 -11.36 15.91
CA SER A 19 1.84 -11.77 17.11
C SER A 19 1.93 -10.70 18.20
N GLY A 20 0.78 -10.16 18.60
CA GLY A 20 0.68 -9.09 19.61
C GLY A 20 0.88 -7.68 19.06
N GLU A 21 1.10 -7.53 17.75
CA GLU A 21 1.20 -6.26 17.05
C GLU A 21 -0.20 -5.80 16.58
N SER A 22 -0.47 -4.49 16.62
CA SER A 22 -1.65 -3.91 15.99
C SER A 22 -1.41 -3.67 14.50
N PHE A 23 -2.47 -3.55 13.69
CA PHE A 23 -2.35 -3.19 12.27
C PHE A 23 -1.64 -1.85 12.05
N GLU A 24 -1.86 -0.89 12.94
CA GLU A 24 -1.22 0.43 12.87
C GLU A 24 0.28 0.33 13.20
N GLN A 25 0.66 -0.49 14.18
CA GLN A 25 2.07 -0.74 14.51
C GLN A 25 2.80 -1.43 13.36
N ALA A 26 2.18 -2.45 12.77
CA ALA A 26 2.72 -3.12 11.59
C ALA A 26 2.87 -2.14 10.43
N ALA A 27 1.83 -1.37 10.10
CA ALA A 27 1.89 -0.40 9.01
C ALA A 27 2.97 0.68 9.21
N GLN A 28 3.17 1.19 10.44
CA GLN A 28 4.27 2.11 10.74
C GLN A 28 5.65 1.47 10.56
N ARG A 29 5.81 0.22 11.03
CA ARG A 29 7.06 -0.54 10.90
C ARG A 29 7.41 -0.79 9.44
N GLU A 30 6.48 -1.32 8.64
CA GLU A 30 6.70 -1.60 7.21
C GLU A 30 7.00 -0.31 6.44
N LEU A 31 6.33 0.81 6.76
CA LEU A 31 6.61 2.10 6.16
C LEU A 31 8.05 2.58 6.44
N GLN A 32 8.57 2.28 7.64
CA GLN A 32 9.94 2.60 8.02
C GLN A 32 10.96 1.64 7.39
N GLU A 33 10.66 0.34 7.33
CA GLU A 33 11.54 -0.70 6.78
C GLU A 33 11.71 -0.52 5.26
N GLU A 34 10.59 -0.43 4.54
CA GLU A 34 10.56 -0.38 3.08
C GLU A 34 10.87 1.02 2.52
N LEU A 35 10.31 2.09 3.09
CA LEU A 35 10.43 3.46 2.55
C LEU A 35 11.36 4.37 3.35
N GLY A 36 11.76 3.96 4.56
CA GLY A 36 12.65 4.76 5.40
C GLY A 36 12.00 6.00 6.02
N ILE A 37 10.67 6.08 6.06
CA ILE A 37 9.93 7.26 6.54
C ILE A 37 9.11 6.94 7.80
N GLN A 38 8.89 7.99 8.61
CA GLN A 38 7.97 7.96 9.74
C GLN A 38 7.03 9.17 9.60
N THR A 39 5.74 8.90 9.47
CA THR A 39 4.71 9.95 9.30
C THR A 39 3.39 9.47 9.87
N PHE A 40 2.43 10.38 10.02
CA PHE A 40 1.09 10.01 10.43
C PHE A 40 0.43 9.12 9.37
N ILE A 41 -0.11 7.98 9.80
CA ILE A 41 -0.93 7.10 8.96
C ILE A 41 -2.38 7.13 9.42
N ARG A 42 -3.30 7.00 8.47
CA ARG A 42 -4.74 6.91 8.76
C ARG A 42 -5.33 5.69 8.11
N LYS A 43 -6.05 4.87 8.88
CA LYS A 43 -6.85 3.78 8.32
C LYS A 43 -7.96 4.37 7.45
N ILE A 44 -8.11 3.84 6.23
CA ILE A 44 -9.16 4.23 5.29
C ILE A 44 -10.12 3.08 4.96
N HIS A 45 -9.67 1.84 5.05
CA HIS A 45 -10.53 0.69 4.77
C HIS A 45 -10.03 -0.59 5.46
N SER A 46 -10.87 -1.61 5.50
CA SER A 46 -10.47 -2.98 5.85
C SER A 46 -11.37 -3.99 5.15
N PHE A 47 -10.79 -5.07 4.64
CA PHE A 47 -11.51 -6.09 3.90
C PHE A 47 -10.81 -7.45 3.97
N ILE A 48 -11.55 -8.51 3.61
CA ILE A 48 -10.97 -9.84 3.45
C ILE A 48 -10.60 -10.02 1.98
N TYR A 49 -9.32 -10.20 1.70
CA TYR A 49 -8.83 -10.63 0.40
C TYR A 49 -8.77 -12.15 0.36
N ALA A 50 -9.55 -12.75 -0.53
CA ALA A 50 -9.57 -14.19 -0.75
C ALA A 50 -9.17 -14.48 -2.20
N GLN A 51 -8.07 -15.20 -2.37
CA GLN A 51 -7.63 -15.71 -3.67
C GLN A 51 -7.11 -17.13 -3.47
N ASP A 52 -7.59 -18.05 -4.29
CA ASP A 52 -7.36 -19.49 -4.12
C ASP A 52 -7.73 -19.96 -2.70
N GLU A 53 -6.90 -20.82 -2.09
CA GLU A 53 -7.07 -21.29 -0.71
C GLU A 53 -6.55 -20.30 0.35
N GLN A 54 -6.13 -19.10 -0.04
CA GLN A 54 -5.54 -18.11 0.86
C GLN A 54 -6.54 -17.01 1.20
N LYS A 55 -6.68 -16.72 2.49
CA LYS A 55 -7.48 -15.60 2.99
C LYS A 55 -6.60 -14.70 3.83
N ARG A 56 -6.66 -13.39 3.56
CA ARG A 56 -5.95 -12.35 4.30
C ARG A 56 -6.94 -11.30 4.74
N PHE A 57 -6.84 -10.88 6.00
CA PHE A 57 -7.50 -9.67 6.46
C PHE A 57 -6.55 -8.50 6.21
N ILE A 58 -7.00 -7.52 5.43
CA ILE A 58 -6.19 -6.36 5.03
C ILE A 58 -6.80 -5.12 5.67
N GLU A 59 -5.96 -4.31 6.32
CA GLU A 59 -6.28 -2.92 6.64
C GLU A 59 -5.49 -2.00 5.73
N LEU A 60 -6.20 -1.08 5.07
CA LEU A 60 -5.60 -0.12 4.16
C LEU A 60 -5.42 1.20 4.90
N PHE A 61 -4.20 1.72 4.85
CA PHE A 61 -3.81 3.00 5.43
C PHE A 61 -3.42 3.99 4.35
N ILE A 62 -3.45 5.28 4.69
CA ILE A 62 -2.88 6.34 3.88
C ILE A 62 -1.95 7.23 4.68
N ALA A 63 -0.91 7.71 4.01
CA ALA A 63 0.03 8.71 4.48
C ALA A 63 0.36 9.69 3.35
N PHE A 64 0.87 10.86 3.74
CA PHE A 64 1.41 11.87 2.85
C PHE A 64 2.81 12.23 3.31
N HIS A 65 3.77 12.22 2.39
CA HIS A 65 5.18 12.53 2.67
C HIS A 65 5.89 12.86 1.35
N ASP A 66 6.73 13.90 1.33
CA ASP A 66 7.46 14.34 0.12
C ASP A 66 8.88 13.75 0.03
N GLY A 67 9.18 12.79 0.90
CA GLY A 67 10.51 12.20 1.05
C GLY A 67 11.42 13.00 2.00
N PRO A 68 12.73 12.69 2.02
CA PRO A 68 13.40 11.67 1.22
C PRO A 68 12.93 10.23 1.55
N PHE A 69 13.06 9.32 0.59
CA PHE A 69 12.78 7.89 0.75
C PHE A 69 14.08 7.10 0.69
N TYR A 70 14.19 6.07 1.53
CA TYR A 70 15.36 5.20 1.62
C TYR A 70 14.93 3.74 1.67
N PHE A 71 15.18 3.00 0.59
CA PHE A 71 14.90 1.57 0.48
C PHE A 71 16.03 0.77 1.15
N LYS A 72 15.86 0.44 2.44
CA LYS A 72 16.97 -0.02 3.30
C LYS A 72 17.18 -1.53 3.34
N ASP A 73 16.12 -2.30 3.30
CA ASP A 73 16.12 -3.75 3.54
C ASP A 73 16.41 -4.58 2.27
N GLY A 74 16.29 -3.97 1.09
CA GLY A 74 16.45 -4.63 -0.20
C GLY A 74 15.18 -5.30 -0.71
N GLU A 75 14.03 -5.12 -0.03
CA GLU A 75 12.73 -5.61 -0.48
C GLU A 75 12.16 -4.76 -1.61
N VAL A 76 12.45 -3.46 -1.60
CA VAL A 76 12.00 -2.50 -2.62
C VAL A 76 13.14 -2.16 -3.59
N GLU A 77 12.96 -2.50 -4.87
CA GLU A 77 13.90 -2.14 -5.93
C GLU A 77 13.84 -0.63 -6.27
N SER A 78 12.62 -0.08 -6.37
CA SER A 78 12.38 1.34 -6.68
C SER A 78 10.95 1.75 -6.35
N GLY A 79 10.71 3.06 -6.26
CA GLY A 79 9.38 3.65 -6.11
C GLY A 79 9.13 4.73 -7.17
N GLN A 80 7.87 4.89 -7.56
CA GLN A 80 7.44 5.90 -8.53
C GLN A 80 6.10 6.49 -8.11
N PHE A 81 5.95 7.80 -8.29
CA PHE A 81 4.66 8.48 -8.17
C PHE A 81 3.89 8.39 -9.47
N PHE A 82 2.61 8.03 -9.34
CA PHE A 82 1.65 7.98 -10.44
C PHE A 82 0.45 8.85 -10.07
N SER A 83 -0.13 9.48 -11.08
CA SER A 83 -1.53 9.93 -11.02
C SER A 83 -2.46 8.72 -10.86
N PHE A 84 -3.70 8.96 -10.41
CA PHE A 84 -4.72 7.91 -10.33
C PHE A 84 -4.98 7.25 -11.68
N GLU A 85 -4.94 8.04 -12.74
CA GLU A 85 -5.22 7.64 -14.12
C GLU A 85 -4.07 6.79 -14.68
N GLU A 86 -2.80 7.16 -14.41
CA GLU A 86 -1.65 6.33 -14.76
C GLU A 86 -1.67 4.99 -14.02
N ALA A 87 -1.93 5.01 -12.71
CA ALA A 87 -2.01 3.80 -11.90
C ALA A 87 -3.16 2.88 -12.36
N GLN A 88 -4.34 3.44 -12.67
CA GLN A 88 -5.46 2.67 -13.21
C GLN A 88 -5.09 2.02 -14.54
N ASN A 89 -4.50 2.78 -15.47
CA ASN A 89 -4.07 2.25 -16.76
C ASN A 89 -3.03 1.12 -16.63
N LEU A 90 -2.10 1.23 -15.68
CA LEU A 90 -1.12 0.17 -15.39
C LEU A 90 -1.81 -1.10 -14.88
N ILE A 91 -2.76 -0.96 -13.96
CA ILE A 91 -3.52 -2.07 -13.38
C ILE A 91 -4.39 -2.75 -14.44
N GLU A 92 -5.06 -1.99 -15.30
CA GLU A 92 -5.90 -2.51 -16.38
C GLU A 92 -5.10 -3.29 -17.43
N LYS A 93 -3.86 -2.87 -17.73
CA LYS A 93 -2.94 -3.63 -18.59
C LYS A 93 -2.43 -4.90 -17.93
N GLY A 94 -2.41 -4.96 -16.59
CA GLY A 94 -2.01 -6.13 -15.81
C GLY A 94 -0.52 -6.48 -15.87
N GLU A 95 0.31 -5.62 -16.47
CA GLU A 95 1.74 -5.87 -16.61
C GLU A 95 2.47 -5.54 -15.31
N LYS A 96 3.15 -6.53 -14.74
CA LYS A 96 3.96 -6.36 -13.51
C LYS A 96 3.16 -5.79 -12.34
N ILE A 97 1.94 -6.27 -12.11
CA ILE A 97 1.09 -5.82 -10.99
C ILE A 97 0.87 -6.95 -9.99
N HIS A 98 1.14 -6.69 -8.72
CA HIS A 98 0.78 -7.62 -7.65
C HIS A 98 -0.75 -7.70 -7.50
N PRO A 99 -1.38 -8.90 -7.43
CA PRO A 99 -2.84 -9.04 -7.40
C PRO A 99 -3.54 -8.27 -6.27
N GLN A 100 -2.89 -8.13 -5.11
CA GLN A 100 -3.44 -7.36 -3.98
C GLN A 100 -3.43 -5.85 -4.24
N LEU A 101 -2.48 -5.34 -5.05
CA LEU A 101 -2.48 -3.92 -5.44
C LEU A 101 -3.78 -3.56 -6.16
N ASN A 102 -4.26 -4.42 -7.07
CA ASN A 102 -5.52 -4.19 -7.78
C ASN A 102 -6.70 -4.04 -6.80
N ALA A 103 -6.82 -4.95 -5.82
CA ALA A 103 -7.90 -4.89 -4.83
C ALA A 103 -7.85 -3.62 -3.97
N CYS A 104 -6.67 -3.26 -3.47
CA CYS A 104 -6.47 -2.05 -2.67
C CYS A 104 -6.73 -0.78 -3.50
N PHE A 105 -6.14 -0.70 -4.69
CA PHE A 105 -6.23 0.47 -5.55
C PHE A 105 -7.65 0.70 -6.06
N ARG A 106 -8.37 -0.35 -6.47
CA ARG A 106 -9.74 -0.22 -6.94
C ARG A 106 -10.64 0.45 -5.90
N TRP A 107 -10.57 0.00 -4.66
CA TRP A 107 -11.33 0.62 -3.58
C TRP A 107 -10.94 2.09 -3.40
N LEU A 108 -9.64 2.38 -3.36
CA LEU A 108 -9.14 3.75 -3.20
C LEU A 108 -9.57 4.66 -4.36
N TYR A 109 -9.53 4.17 -5.60
CA TYR A 109 -9.92 4.92 -6.80
C TYR A 109 -11.41 5.28 -6.78
N GLU A 110 -12.27 4.31 -6.44
CA GLU A 110 -13.72 4.49 -6.29
C GLU A 110 -14.06 5.47 -5.14
N HIS A 111 -13.23 5.52 -4.09
CA HIS A 111 -13.42 6.34 -2.90
C HIS A 111 -12.39 7.47 -2.77
N ARG A 112 -11.81 7.97 -3.87
CA ARG A 112 -10.71 8.96 -3.82
C ARG A 112 -11.10 10.30 -3.18
N ASN A 113 -12.39 10.58 -3.04
CA ASN A 113 -12.90 11.71 -2.26
C ASN A 113 -12.49 11.65 -0.77
N VAL A 114 -12.20 10.45 -0.24
CA VAL A 114 -11.64 10.31 1.11
C VAL A 114 -10.31 11.04 1.25
N LEU A 115 -9.58 11.30 0.15
CA LEU A 115 -8.30 12.02 0.13
C LEU A 115 -8.47 13.52 0.32
N GLU A 116 -9.51 14.10 -0.29
CA GLU A 116 -9.81 15.53 -0.23
C GLU A 116 -10.22 15.95 1.19
N MET A 117 -10.93 15.07 1.90
CA MET A 117 -11.26 15.27 3.31
C MET A 117 -10.01 15.29 4.21
N ASN A 118 -8.92 14.66 3.79
CA ASN A 118 -7.71 14.53 4.62
C ASN A 118 -6.70 15.64 4.36
N ASN A 119 -6.62 16.17 3.15
CA ASN A 119 -5.62 17.18 2.81
C ASN A 119 -5.84 18.50 3.60
N LYS A 120 -7.04 18.70 4.17
CA LYS A 120 -7.34 19.81 5.09
C LYS A 120 -6.88 19.58 6.53
N ALA A 121 -6.59 18.34 6.93
CA ALA A 121 -6.23 17.99 8.30
C ALA A 121 -4.72 17.90 8.55
N TYR A 122 -3.90 17.89 7.50
CA TYR A 122 -2.44 17.76 7.57
C TYR A 122 -1.68 18.94 6.91
N LYS A 123 -2.38 20.06 6.66
CA LYS A 123 -1.78 21.37 6.39
C LYS A 123 -1.77 22.23 7.64
#